data_AF-A0A378B6L4-F1
#
_entry.id   AF-A0A378B6L4-F1
#
_cell.length_a   1.000
_cell.length_b   1.000
_cell.length_c   1.000
_cell.angle_alpha   90.00
_cell.angle_beta   90.00
_cell.angle_gamma   90.00
#
_symmetry.space_group_name_H-M   'P 1'
#
loop_
_entity.id
_entity.type
_entity.pdbx_description
1 polymer ?
#
loop_
_entity_poly.entity_id
_entity_poly.type
_entity_poly.pdbx_seq_one_letter_code
_entity_poly.pdbx_strand_id
1 'polypeptide(L)' 'MVPAFDKVVFSCPELEPTGPLHTQFGYHIIKVLYRK' A
#
# COMPACT_ATOMS: atom_id res chain seq x y z
N MET A 1 -1.20 6.17 -10.73
CA MET A 1 -1.22 5.15 -9.65
C MET A 1 -2.37 5.56 -8.72
N VAL A 2 -3.06 4.62 -8.06
CA VAL A 2 -4.32 4.95 -7.33
C VAL A 2 -3.95 5.83 -6.12
N PRO A 3 -4.62 6.98 -5.87
CA PRO A 3 -4.19 7.90 -4.81
C PRO A 3 -4.11 7.25 -3.42
N ALA A 4 -4.99 6.29 -3.13
CA ALA A 4 -4.98 5.51 -1.90
C ALA A 4 -3.78 4.57 -1.81
N PHE A 5 -3.36 3.99 -2.94
CA PHE A 5 -2.17 3.15 -3.03
C PHE A 5 -0.89 3.98 -2.86
N ASP A 6 -0.77 5.12 -3.55
CA ASP A 6 0.42 5.99 -3.49
C ASP A 6 0.69 6.44 -2.06
N LYS A 7 -0.34 6.86 -1.34
CA LYS A 7 -0.20 7.26 0.06
C LYS A 7 0.40 6.14 0.92
N VAL A 8 -0.12 4.92 0.81
CA VAL A 8 0.30 3.77 1.61
C VAL A 8 1.75 3.37 1.30
N VAL A 9 2.13 3.32 0.03
CA VAL A 9 3.49 2.93 -0.38
C VAL A 9 4.55 3.90 0.14
N PHE A 10 4.22 5.19 0.26
CA PHE A 10 5.18 6.18 0.76
C PHE A 10 5.16 6.39 2.27
N SER A 11 4.06 6.05 2.96
CA SER A 11 3.91 6.22 4.40
C SER A 11 4.29 5.00 5.23
N CYS A 12 4.21 3.79 4.66
CA CYS A 12 4.37 2.56 5.42
C CYS A 12 5.83 2.08 5.51
N PRO A 13 6.19 1.36 6.59
CA PRO A 13 7.48 0.71 6.73
C PRO A 13 7.67 -0.42 5.71
N GLU A 14 8.92 -0.64 5.32
CA GLU A 14 9.31 -1.74 4.44
C GLU A 14 9.15 -3.09 5.14
N LEU A 15 8.88 -4.13 4.36
CA LEU A 15 8.71 -5.53 4.79
C LEU A 15 7.52 -5.81 5.72
N GLU A 16 6.72 -4.80 6.06
CA GLU A 16 5.50 -4.97 6.84
C GLU A 16 4.25 -4.98 5.94
N PRO A 17 3.35 -5.96 6.09
CA PRO A 17 2.07 -5.96 5.40
C PRO A 17 1.14 -4.90 6.02
N THR A 18 0.68 -3.97 5.20
CA THR A 18 -0.33 -2.95 5.55
C THR A 18 -1.67 -3.28 4.89
N GLY A 19 -2.76 -3.33 5.66
CA GLY A 19 -4.10 -3.45 5.10
C GLY A 19 -5.16 -3.89 6.11
N PRO A 20 -6.45 -3.90 5.70
CA PRO A 20 -6.94 -3.82 4.31
C PRO A 20 -7.19 -2.38 3.81
N LEU A 21 -6.73 -2.07 2.60
CA LEU A 21 -6.97 -0.80 1.89
C LEU A 21 -8.16 -0.94 0.94
N HIS A 22 -9.14 -0.06 1.04
CA HIS A 22 -10.24 0.01 0.08
C HIS A 22 -9.91 0.93 -1.09
N THR A 23 -10.04 0.43 -2.31
CA THR A 23 -9.94 1.20 -3.55
C THR A 23 -11.14 0.92 -4.44
N GLN A 24 -11.27 1.63 -5.56
CA GLN A 24 -12.29 1.35 -6.58
C GLN A 24 -12.26 -0.10 -7.13
N PHE A 25 -11.17 -0.83 -6.90
CA PHE A 25 -10.98 -2.23 -7.32
C PHE A 25 -11.24 -3.23 -6.20
N GLY A 26 -11.67 -2.78 -5.01
CA GLY A 26 -11.95 -3.63 -3.84
C GLY A 26 -10.91 -3.46 -2.73
N TYR A 27 -10.76 -4.50 -1.91
CA TYR A 27 -9.84 -4.49 -0.78
C TYR A 27 -8.47 -5.08 -1.15
N HIS A 28 -7.40 -4.43 -0.69
CA HIS A 28 -6.03 -4.83 -0.97
C HIS A 28 -5.20 -4.88 0.31
N ILE A 29 -4.28 -5.84 0.37
CA ILE A 29 -3.20 -5.87 1.35
C ILE A 29 -1.92 -5.55 0.59
N ILE A 30 -1.16 -4.56 1.07
CA ILE A 30 0.02 -4.03 0.38
C ILE A 30 1.22 -4.30 1.27
N LYS A 31 2.27 -4.87 0.68
CA LYS A 31 3.57 -5.07 1.34
C LYS A 31 4.63 -4.38 0.50
N VAL A 32 5.31 -3.40 1.10
CA VAL A 32 6.45 -2.74 0.45
C VAL A 32 7.67 -3.65 0.61
N LEU A 33 8.29 -4.07 -0.50
CA LEU A 33 9.43 -4.99 -0.48
C LEU A 33 10.77 -4.27 -0.46
N TYR A 34 10.87 -3.15 -1.17
CA TYR A 34 12.09 -2.37 -1.34
C TYR A 34 11.75 -0.95 -1.76
N ARG A 35 12.49 0.05 -1.27
CA ARG A 35 12.43 1.45 -1.68
C ARG A 35 13.82 1.91 -2.12
N LYS A 36 13.92 2.61 -3.25
CA LYS A 36 15.17 3.20 -3.77
C LYS A 36 15.03 4.70 -3.88
#